data_AF-A0A0F9GUU1-F1
#
_entry.id   AF-A0A0F9GUU1-F1
#
_cell.length_a   1.000
_cell.length_b   1.000
_cell.length_c   1.000
_cell.angle_alpha   90.00
_cell.angle_beta   90.00
_cell.angle_gamma   90.00
#
_symmetry.space_group_name_H-M   'P 1'
#
loop_
_entity.id
_entity.type
_entity.pdbx_description
1 polymer ?
#
loop_
_entity_poly.entity_id
_entity_poly.type
_entity_poly.pdbx_seq_one_letter_code
_entity_poly.pdbx_strand_id
1 'polypeptide(L)'
;MQLYEQYRPRSWPQVIGQDKIVRKIDRLRKRGLAGGQVAELILYTMPWMLSLTMPIAALFAATIVYGRFSMDNEMTACRASGVSTLNVLLPALMLGAIVTVLSLGLSNYVVPSMLEMLSRSVKDNAMAIVGHRLDSQGYFKQGTRVIHADAVSRHKEGLTLYGVVA
;
A
#
# COMPACT_ATOMS: atom_id res chain seq x y z
N MET A 1 -48.08 2.51 22.63
CA MET A 1 -47.14 3.20 23.55
C MET A 1 -46.08 2.26 24.18
N GLN A 2 -46.36 0.99 24.48
CA GLN A 2 -45.42 0.08 25.18
C GLN A 2 -44.19 -0.37 24.35
N LEU A 3 -44.27 -0.36 23.01
CA LEU A 3 -43.16 -0.77 22.15
C LEU A 3 -42.03 0.27 22.03
N TYR A 4 -42.27 1.53 22.43
CA TYR A 4 -41.26 2.61 22.37
C TYR A 4 -40.31 2.59 23.59
N GLU A 5 -40.81 2.24 24.78
CA GLU A 5 -40.00 2.11 25.99
C GLU A 5 -38.99 0.95 25.91
N GLN A 6 -39.32 -0.12 25.18
CA GLN A 6 -38.42 -1.26 24.98
C GLN A 6 -37.21 -0.95 24.09
N TYR A 7 -37.32 0.05 23.20
CA TYR A 7 -36.24 0.46 22.29
C TYR A 7 -35.49 1.72 22.75
N ARG A 8 -35.74 2.20 23.97
CA ARG A 8 -35.10 3.39 24.52
C ARG A 8 -33.65 3.06 24.91
N PRO A 9 -32.63 3.59 24.22
CA PRO A 9 -31.24 3.31 24.58
C PRO A 9 -30.92 3.89 25.97
N ARG A 10 -30.37 3.07 26.86
CA ARG A 10 -30.09 3.43 28.26
C ARG A 10 -29.11 4.60 28.43
N SER A 11 -28.30 4.91 27.42
CA SER A 11 -27.45 6.10 27.38
C SER A 11 -26.96 6.34 25.95
N TRP A 12 -26.95 7.61 25.50
CA TRP A 12 -26.50 8.01 24.14
C TRP A 12 -25.15 7.40 23.68
N PRO A 13 -24.14 7.16 24.56
CA PRO A 13 -22.88 6.51 24.15
C PRO A 13 -23.01 5.07 23.63
N GLN A 14 -24.06 4.33 24.01
CA GLN A 14 -24.24 2.92 23.62
C GLN A 14 -24.82 2.74 22.21
N VAL A 15 -25.58 3.72 21.70
CA VAL A 15 -26.19 3.70 20.36
C VAL A 15 -25.14 3.86 19.26
N ILE A 16 -24.09 4.64 19.56
CA ILE A 16 -23.06 5.05 18.61
C ILE A 16 -22.01 3.93 18.43
N GLY A 17 -22.04 2.87 19.25
CA GLY A 17 -21.15 1.71 19.11
C GLY A 17 -19.66 2.06 19.24
N GLN A 18 -19.32 3.18 19.87
CA GLN A 18 -17.95 3.65 20.01
C GLN A 18 -17.07 2.64 20.76
N ASP A 19 -17.64 1.94 21.73
CA ASP A 19 -17.03 0.85 22.47
C ASP A 19 -16.67 -0.36 21.58
N LYS A 20 -17.42 -0.61 20.49
CA LYS A 20 -17.10 -1.68 19.52
C LYS A 20 -15.98 -1.25 18.58
N ILE A 21 -15.97 0.02 18.17
CA ILE A 21 -14.93 0.59 17.28
C ILE A 21 -13.60 0.65 18.02
N VAL A 22 -13.57 1.20 19.24
CA VAL A 22 -12.37 1.29 20.09
C VAL A 22 -11.81 -0.10 20.38
N ARG A 23 -12.65 -1.08 20.71
CA ARG A 23 -12.21 -2.47 20.91
C ARG A 23 -11.74 -3.16 19.63
N LYS A 24 -12.22 -2.74 18.45
CA LYS A 24 -11.73 -3.26 17.17
C LYS A 24 -10.37 -2.64 16.82
N ILE A 25 -10.18 -1.34 17.09
CA ILE A 25 -8.90 -0.64 16.95
C ILE A 25 -7.85 -1.21 17.92
N ASP A 26 -8.20 -1.46 19.19
CA ASP A 26 -7.30 -2.07 20.16
C ASP A 26 -6.94 -3.52 19.80
N ARG A 27 -7.88 -4.29 19.24
CA ARG A 27 -7.57 -5.63 18.72
C ARG A 27 -6.71 -5.59 17.46
N LEU A 28 -6.84 -4.57 16.61
CA LEU A 28 -5.95 -4.36 15.46
C LEU A 28 -4.53 -3.97 15.92
N ARG A 29 -4.43 -3.14 16.97
CA ARG A 29 -3.16 -2.77 17.60
C ARG A 29 -2.48 -3.93 18.31
N LYS A 30 -3.24 -4.84 18.94
CA LYS A 30 -2.74 -6.08 19.56
C LYS A 30 -2.44 -7.22 18.56
N ARG A 31 -2.79 -7.07 17.28
CA ARG A 31 -2.54 -8.05 16.21
C ARG A 31 -1.16 -7.96 15.55
N GLY A 32 -0.24 -7.18 16.13
CA GLY A 32 1.19 -7.34 15.85
C GLY A 32 1.63 -6.88 14.46
N LEU A 33 1.27 -5.67 14.06
CA LEU A 33 2.18 -4.92 13.20
C LEU A 33 2.93 -3.96 14.12
N ALA A 34 4.16 -4.32 14.49
CA ALA A 34 5.07 -3.38 15.11
C ALA A 34 5.09 -2.12 14.22
N GLY A 35 5.02 -0.91 14.77
CA GLY A 35 4.98 0.31 13.97
C GLY A 35 6.09 0.38 12.90
N GLY A 36 7.24 -0.25 13.18
CA GLY A 36 8.32 -0.47 12.21
C GLY A 36 7.93 -1.30 10.99
N GLN A 37 7.15 -2.37 11.12
CA GLN A 37 6.68 -3.19 10.00
C GLN A 37 5.71 -2.43 9.08
N VAL A 38 4.88 -1.54 9.65
CA VAL A 38 4.02 -0.65 8.85
C VAL A 38 4.87 0.35 8.08
N ALA A 39 5.88 0.94 8.73
CA ALA A 39 6.80 1.86 8.06
C ALA A 39 7.58 1.18 6.93
N GLU A 40 8.06 -0.05 7.15
CA GLU A 40 8.75 -0.88 6.15
C GLU A 40 7.84 -1.18 4.94
N LEU A 41 6.58 -1.57 5.20
CA LEU A 41 5.58 -1.80 4.16
C LEU A 41 5.28 -0.53 3.34
N ILE A 42 5.18 0.63 4.00
CA ILE A 42 5.01 1.91 3.32
C ILE A 42 6.25 2.19 2.46
N LEU A 43 7.46 1.97 2.98
CA LEU A 43 8.70 2.17 2.25
C LEU A 43 8.79 1.29 0.99
N TYR A 44 8.29 0.05 1.04
CA TYR A 44 8.26 -0.85 -0.11
C TYR A 44 7.23 -0.45 -1.19
N THR A 45 6.16 0.24 -0.80
CA THR A 45 5.13 0.71 -1.75
C THR A 45 5.43 2.11 -2.33
N MET A 46 6.36 2.87 -1.73
CA MET A 46 6.78 4.19 -2.21
C MET A 46 7.30 4.23 -3.66
N PRO A 47 8.20 3.33 -4.11
CA PRO A 47 8.76 3.40 -5.46
C PRO A 47 7.70 3.20 -6.55
N TRP A 48 6.73 2.33 -6.29
CA TRP A 48 5.58 2.12 -7.17
C TRP A 48 4.76 3.40 -7.33
N MET A 49 4.45 4.07 -6.21
CA MET A 49 3.69 5.32 -6.23
C MET A 49 4.46 6.42 -6.96
N LEU A 50 5.77 6.55 -6.72
CA LEU A 50 6.64 7.52 -7.39
C LEU A 50 6.68 7.32 -8.90
N SER A 51 6.78 6.06 -9.35
CA SER A 51 6.82 5.76 -10.79
C SER A 51 5.57 6.24 -11.53
N LEU A 52 4.41 6.21 -10.87
CA LEU A 52 3.13 6.66 -11.41
C LEU A 52 2.93 8.17 -11.32
N THR A 53 3.38 8.80 -10.22
CA THR A 53 3.16 10.23 -9.99
C THR A 53 4.17 11.11 -10.71
N MET A 54 5.40 10.64 -10.97
CA MET A 54 6.44 11.35 -11.71
C MET A 54 5.98 11.91 -13.07
N PRO A 55 5.41 11.11 -14.00
CA PRO A 55 4.97 11.64 -15.29
C PRO A 55 3.83 12.65 -15.16
N ILE A 56 2.92 12.45 -14.21
CA ILE A 56 1.80 13.37 -13.95
C ILE A 56 2.35 14.70 -13.42
N ALA A 57 3.25 14.65 -12.43
CA ALA A 57 3.88 15.83 -11.85
C ALA A 57 4.68 16.62 -12.90
N ALA A 58 5.41 15.92 -13.79
CA ALA A 58 6.15 16.54 -14.88
C ALA A 58 5.25 17.27 -15.88
N LEU A 59 4.12 16.65 -16.26
CA LEU A 59 3.12 17.27 -17.12
C LEU A 59 2.53 18.54 -16.48
N PHE A 60 2.16 18.47 -15.20
CA PHE A 60 1.64 19.61 -14.46
C PHE A 60 2.69 20.73 -14.32
N ALA A 61 3.92 20.38 -13.96
CA ALA A 61 5.01 21.34 -13.84
C ALA A 61 5.26 22.06 -15.18
N ALA A 62 5.35 21.33 -16.28
CA ALA A 62 5.49 21.92 -17.61
C ALA A 62 4.29 22.82 -17.94
N THR A 63 3.07 22.35 -17.72
CA THR A 63 1.86 23.13 -18.00
C THR A 63 1.83 24.44 -17.20
N ILE A 64 2.18 24.42 -15.92
CA ILE A 64 2.21 25.62 -15.07
C ILE A 64 3.31 26.57 -15.53
N VAL A 65 4.53 26.06 -15.76
CA VAL A 65 5.67 26.89 -16.17
C VAL A 65 5.40 27.56 -17.52
N TYR A 66 4.99 26.81 -18.54
CA TYR A 66 4.68 27.38 -19.85
C TYR A 66 3.40 28.22 -19.83
N GLY A 67 2.43 27.90 -18.97
CA GLY A 67 1.25 28.73 -18.74
C GLY A 67 1.62 30.11 -18.20
N ARG A 68 2.53 30.18 -17.22
CA ARG A 68 3.08 31.45 -16.72
C ARG A 68 3.89 32.19 -17.78
N PHE A 69 4.79 31.48 -18.47
CA PHE A 69 5.63 32.04 -19.53
C PHE A 69 4.81 32.66 -20.68
N SER A 70 3.61 32.11 -20.93
CA SER A 70 2.65 32.69 -21.89
C SER A 70 1.88 33.89 -21.30
N MET A 71 1.49 33.85 -20.02
CA MET A 71 0.79 34.97 -19.37
C MET A 71 1.68 36.22 -19.24
N ASP A 72 2.96 36.01 -18.95
CA ASP A 72 3.94 37.08 -18.81
C ASP A 72 4.41 37.63 -20.19
N ASN A 73 3.81 37.18 -21.29
CA ASN A 73 4.15 37.52 -22.69
C ASN A 73 5.62 37.22 -23.07
N GLU A 74 6.36 36.48 -22.25
CA GLU A 74 7.77 36.12 -22.50
C GLU A 74 7.89 35.24 -23.76
N MET A 75 6.93 34.34 -23.97
CA MET A 75 6.86 33.54 -25.21
C MET A 75 6.73 34.42 -26.47
N THR A 76 5.91 35.47 -26.40
CA THR A 76 5.70 36.40 -27.53
C THR A 76 6.95 37.25 -27.75
N ALA A 77 7.59 37.71 -26.67
CA ALA A 77 8.85 38.46 -26.73
C ALA A 77 9.99 37.64 -27.35
N CYS A 78 10.15 36.36 -26.98
CA CYS A 78 11.13 35.46 -27.58
C CYS A 78 10.87 35.25 -29.08
N ARG A 79 9.61 35.13 -29.50
CA ARG A 79 9.28 35.01 -30.92
C ARG A 79 9.57 36.29 -31.69
N ALA A 80 9.31 37.45 -31.08
CA ALA A 80 9.61 38.76 -31.69
C ALA A 80 11.13 39.01 -31.82
N SER A 81 11.94 38.45 -30.94
CA SER A 81 13.41 38.50 -31.03
C SER A 81 14.01 37.46 -31.99
N GLY A 82 13.18 36.69 -32.70
CA GLY A 82 13.62 35.69 -33.68
C GLY A 82 14.02 34.34 -33.09
N VAL A 83 13.77 34.10 -31.79
CA VAL A 83 14.02 32.79 -31.17
C VAL A 83 12.93 31.81 -31.63
N SER A 84 13.37 30.66 -32.15
CA SER A 84 12.46 29.58 -32.54
C SER A 84 11.69 29.04 -31.35
N THR A 85 10.37 28.86 -31.49
CA THR A 85 9.50 28.26 -30.48
C THR A 85 9.99 26.88 -30.03
N LEU A 86 10.63 26.11 -30.93
CA LEU A 86 11.21 24.81 -30.62
C LEU A 86 12.33 24.89 -29.56
N ASN A 87 13.14 25.94 -29.59
CA ASN A 87 14.23 26.11 -28.60
C ASN A 87 13.66 26.38 -27.20
N VAL A 88 12.52 27.08 -27.14
CA VAL A 88 11.80 27.35 -25.89
C VAL A 88 11.13 26.07 -25.35
N LEU A 89 10.73 25.15 -26.23
CA LEU A 89 10.12 23.87 -25.86
C LEU A 89 11.14 22.77 -25.50
N LEU A 90 12.37 22.89 -25.97
CA LEU A 90 13.47 21.95 -25.71
C LEU A 90 13.65 21.60 -24.21
N PRO A 91 13.65 22.54 -23.25
CA PRO A 91 13.78 22.19 -21.84
C PRO A 91 12.61 21.34 -21.32
N ALA A 92 11.38 21.51 -21.83
CA ALA A 92 10.26 20.63 -21.51
C ALA A 92 10.51 19.19 -21.99
N LEU A 93 11.02 19.06 -23.22
CA LEU A 93 11.31 17.77 -23.83
C LEU A 93 12.43 17.05 -23.07
N MET A 94 13.48 17.77 -22.68
CA MET A 94 14.56 17.24 -21.85
C MET A 94 14.04 16.76 -20.49
N LEU A 95 13.18 17.55 -19.84
CA LEU A 95 12.53 17.14 -18.59
C LEU A 95 11.67 15.88 -18.78
N GLY A 96 10.90 15.80 -19.86
CA GLY A 96 10.14 14.60 -20.23
C GLY A 96 11.03 13.37 -20.40
N ALA A 97 12.12 13.48 -21.15
CA ALA A 97 13.07 12.40 -21.36
C ALA A 97 13.71 11.92 -20.03
N ILE A 98 14.12 12.85 -19.16
CA ILE A 98 14.66 12.52 -17.83
C ILE A 98 13.62 11.76 -17.00
N VAL A 99 12.38 12.24 -16.97
CA VAL A 99 11.30 11.62 -16.21
C VAL A 99 10.96 10.23 -16.75
N THR A 100 10.99 10.04 -18.08
CA THR A 100 10.83 8.72 -18.70
C THR A 100 11.93 7.76 -18.27
N VAL A 101 13.20 8.16 -18.34
CA VAL A 101 14.33 7.31 -17.93
C VAL A 101 14.23 6.95 -16.45
N LEU A 102 13.90 7.91 -15.59
CA LEU A 102 13.72 7.68 -14.15
C LEU A 102 12.54 6.73 -13.88
N SER A 103 11.37 6.96 -14.48
CA SER A 103 10.19 6.12 -14.28
C SER A 103 10.42 4.69 -14.78
N LEU A 104 11.09 4.52 -15.93
CA LEU A 104 11.51 3.20 -16.41
C LEU A 104 12.52 2.54 -15.46
N GLY A 105 13.49 3.29 -14.93
CA GLY A 105 14.44 2.79 -13.94
C GLY A 105 13.76 2.30 -12.66
N LEU A 106 12.80 3.09 -12.14
CA LEU A 106 12.00 2.71 -10.98
C LEU A 106 11.16 1.47 -11.25
N SER A 107 10.44 1.43 -12.37
CA SER A 107 9.55 0.32 -12.72
C SER A 107 10.29 -0.99 -13.02
N ASN A 108 11.41 -0.94 -13.75
CA ASN A 108 12.10 -2.15 -14.22
C ASN A 108 13.08 -2.74 -13.20
N TYR A 109 13.65 -1.92 -12.31
CA TYR A 109 14.67 -2.38 -11.35
C TYR A 109 14.23 -2.26 -9.90
N VAL A 110 13.69 -1.10 -9.50
CA VAL A 110 13.41 -0.80 -8.09
C VAL A 110 12.14 -1.50 -7.60
N VAL A 111 11.05 -1.40 -8.37
CA VAL A 111 9.76 -2.02 -8.04
C VAL A 111 9.86 -3.54 -7.87
N PRO A 112 10.42 -4.33 -8.82
CA PRO A 112 10.49 -5.78 -8.65
C PRO A 112 11.35 -6.18 -7.43
N SER A 113 12.48 -5.50 -7.21
CA SER A 113 13.34 -5.75 -6.04
C SER A 113 12.58 -5.53 -4.72
N MET A 114 11.82 -4.45 -4.62
CA MET A 114 11.04 -4.12 -3.41
C MET A 114 9.85 -5.06 -3.22
N LEU A 115 9.22 -5.53 -4.31
CA LEU A 115 8.12 -6.49 -4.27
C LEU A 115 8.58 -7.88 -3.78
N GLU A 116 9.79 -8.30 -4.17
CA GLU A 116 10.40 -9.52 -3.65
C GLU A 116 10.68 -9.41 -2.14
N MET A 117 11.21 -8.28 -1.69
CA MET A 117 11.47 -8.02 -0.27
C MET A 117 10.17 -8.00 0.53
N LEU A 118 9.13 -7.35 0.00
CA LEU A 118 7.80 -7.36 0.59
C LEU A 118 7.24 -8.78 0.73
N SER A 119 7.40 -9.62 -0.29
CA SER A 119 6.93 -11.01 -0.26
C SER A 119 7.67 -11.85 0.77
N ARG A 120 8.94 -11.57 1.04
CA ARG A 120 9.72 -12.20 2.11
C ARG A 120 9.26 -11.71 3.49
N SER A 121 9.14 -10.40 3.69
CA SER A 121 8.64 -9.83 4.94
C SER A 121 7.21 -10.31 5.24
N VAL A 122 6.35 -10.47 4.24
CA VAL A 122 5.01 -11.05 4.44
C VAL A 122 5.08 -12.53 4.84
N LYS A 123 5.97 -13.34 4.25
CA LYS A 123 6.12 -14.76 4.62
C LYS A 123 6.65 -14.92 6.04
N ASP A 124 7.67 -14.16 6.42
CA ASP A 124 8.30 -14.26 7.74
C ASP A 124 7.32 -13.80 8.85
N ASN A 125 6.58 -12.72 8.60
CA ASN A 125 5.55 -12.24 9.52
C ASN A 125 4.28 -13.10 9.50
N ALA A 126 3.90 -13.68 8.36
CA ALA A 126 2.78 -14.62 8.28
C ALA A 126 3.07 -15.89 9.09
N MET A 127 4.31 -16.40 9.08
CA MET A 127 4.68 -17.53 9.93
C MET A 127 4.62 -17.19 11.43
N ALA A 128 4.99 -15.96 11.82
CA ALA A 128 4.82 -15.49 13.20
C ALA A 128 3.34 -15.36 13.60
N ILE A 129 2.49 -14.86 12.69
CA ILE A 129 1.04 -14.73 12.90
C ILE A 129 0.34 -16.09 12.90
N VAL A 130 0.77 -17.02 12.04
CA VAL A 130 0.23 -18.39 11.95
C VAL A 130 0.68 -19.21 13.16
N GLY A 131 1.94 -19.09 13.61
CA GLY A 131 2.44 -19.71 14.84
C GLY A 131 1.67 -19.27 16.09
N HIS A 132 1.39 -17.96 16.22
CA HIS A 132 0.56 -17.43 17.31
C HIS A 132 -0.92 -17.86 17.22
N ARG A 133 -1.40 -18.26 16.03
CA ARG A 133 -2.74 -18.84 15.85
C ARG A 133 -2.78 -20.35 16.07
N LEU A 134 -1.71 -21.06 15.76
CA LEU A 134 -1.55 -22.50 16.04
C LEU A 134 -1.52 -22.77 17.55
N ASP A 135 -0.90 -21.89 18.34
CA ASP A 135 -0.83 -22.02 19.80
C ASP A 135 -2.15 -21.63 20.52
N SER A 136 -3.02 -20.85 19.87
CA SER A 136 -4.27 -20.37 20.51
C SER A 136 -5.56 -21.00 20.01
N GLN A 137 -5.62 -21.53 18.78
CA GLN A 137 -6.83 -22.17 18.24
C GLN A 137 -6.44 -23.31 17.31
N GLY A 138 -6.18 -24.47 17.88
CA GLY A 138 -5.76 -25.67 17.19
C GLY A 138 -6.75 -26.27 16.17
N TYR A 139 -7.67 -25.54 15.52
CA TYR A 139 -8.50 -26.08 14.41
C TYR A 139 -8.92 -25.05 13.36
N PHE A 140 -8.79 -25.43 12.09
CA PHE A 140 -9.34 -24.71 10.94
C PHE A 140 -10.66 -25.37 10.52
N LYS A 141 -11.78 -24.66 10.66
CA LYS A 141 -13.08 -25.12 10.17
C LYS A 141 -13.48 -24.31 8.94
N GLN A 142 -13.20 -24.85 7.76
CA GLN A 142 -13.69 -24.31 6.50
C GLN A 142 -14.87 -25.17 6.02
N GLY A 143 -16.09 -24.76 6.38
CA GLY A 143 -17.32 -25.47 6.00
C GLY A 143 -17.59 -26.77 6.79
N THR A 144 -18.18 -27.78 6.13
CA THR A 144 -18.63 -29.07 6.72
C THR A 144 -17.51 -30.12 6.81
N ARG A 145 -16.23 -29.72 6.67
CA ARG A 145 -15.09 -30.63 6.90
C ARG A 145 -14.09 -29.93 7.80
N VAL A 146 -13.80 -30.55 8.95
CA VAL A 146 -12.87 -30.03 9.95
C VAL A 146 -11.57 -30.80 9.76
N ILE A 147 -10.51 -30.12 9.33
CA ILE A 147 -9.19 -30.74 9.21
C ILE A 147 -8.42 -30.42 10.49
N HIS A 148 -8.19 -31.46 11.29
CA HIS A 148 -7.33 -31.44 12.46
C HIS A 148 -5.88 -31.60 11.97
N ALA A 149 -4.98 -30.67 12.29
CA ALA A 149 -3.56 -30.79 11.98
C ALA A 149 -2.79 -30.75 13.31
N ASP A 150 -2.40 -31.92 13.81
CA ASP A 150 -1.98 -32.10 15.20
C ASP A 150 -0.47 -31.92 15.45
N ALA A 151 0.35 -31.76 14.40
CA ALA A 151 1.73 -31.26 14.55
C ALA A 151 2.36 -30.92 13.19
N VAL A 152 3.01 -29.76 13.07
CA VAL A 152 3.96 -29.47 11.99
C VAL A 152 5.35 -29.36 12.61
N SER A 153 6.07 -30.47 12.66
CA SER A 153 7.48 -30.49 13.07
C SER A 153 8.38 -30.19 11.86
N ARG A 154 9.27 -29.21 12.01
CA ARG A 154 10.17 -28.71 10.96
C ARG A 154 11.41 -29.60 10.86
N HIS A 155 11.63 -30.27 9.73
CA HIS A 155 12.92 -30.86 9.39
C HIS A 155 13.48 -30.26 8.09
N LYS A 156 14.81 -30.08 8.04
CA LYS A 156 15.52 -29.17 7.12
C LYS A 156 15.54 -29.58 5.62
N GLU A 157 14.97 -30.70 5.20
CA GLU A 157 15.05 -31.15 3.79
C GLU A 157 13.77 -31.77 3.19
N GLY A 158 12.59 -31.55 3.78
CA GLY A 158 11.33 -31.99 3.16
C GLY A 158 10.12 -31.89 4.09
N LEU A 159 8.96 -31.55 3.52
CA LEU A 159 7.68 -31.52 4.22
C LEU A 159 6.98 -32.88 4.08
N THR A 160 7.13 -33.75 5.07
CA THR A 160 6.29 -34.94 5.21
C THR A 160 5.18 -34.66 6.20
N LEU A 161 3.94 -34.59 5.70
CA LEU A 161 2.73 -34.49 6.50
C LEU A 161 2.40 -35.86 7.07
N TYR A 162 2.53 -36.05 8.39
CA TYR A 162 1.97 -37.20 9.09
C TYR A 162 0.60 -36.85 9.69
N GLY A 163 -0.38 -37.72 9.46
CA GLY A 163 -1.71 -37.62 10.08
C GLY A 163 -2.76 -36.92 9.21
N VAL A 164 -3.05 -37.46 8.02
CA VAL A 164 -4.31 -37.17 7.33
C VAL A 164 -5.29 -38.27 7.71
N VAL A 165 -6.21 -37.98 8.63
CA VAL A 165 -7.43 -38.78 8.82
C VAL A 165 -8.55 -38.01 8.11
N ALA A 166 -9.15 -38.68 7.13
CA ALA A 166 -10.09 -38.10 6.16
C ALA A 166 -11.46 -37.79 6.76
#